data_AF-A0A3N5Y5R2-F1
#
_entry.id   AF-A0A3N5Y5R2-F1
#
_cell.length_a   1.000
_cell.length_b   1.000
_cell.length_c   1.000
_cell.angle_alpha   90.00
_cell.angle_beta   90.00
_cell.angle_gamma   90.00
#
_symmetry.space_group_name_H-M   'P 1'
#
loop_
_entity.id
_entity.type
_entity.pdbx_description
1 polymer ?
#
loop_
_entity_poly.entity_id
_entity_poly.type
_entity_poly.pdbx_seq_one_letter_code
_entity_poly.pdbx_strand_id
1 'polypeptide(L)'
;MSKTNSPPKHLVAGLLILFAICTLPLFFVSVKNLNLPESTQKLQDGSHIFIFLAFGFLLFASIKRTLFEKSAYTFLILFIASYTIEVVQDYVGRTFQVEDIVRNMLGVSLSLCIMLCIKSKTLTGKTISGVGLLAVFALCYLELAPAFRQALQSF
;
A
#
# COMPACT_ATOMS: atom_id res chain seq x y z
N MET A 1 24.87 -28.41 -3.07
CA MET A 1 23.74 -27.55 -3.49
C MET A 1 22.86 -27.29 -2.26
N SER A 2 22.95 -26.10 -1.68
CA SER A 2 22.12 -25.70 -0.54
C SER A 2 20.69 -25.48 -1.02
N LYS A 3 19.74 -26.28 -0.53
CA LYS A 3 18.30 -25.99 -0.66
C LYS A 3 18.03 -24.74 0.15
N THR A 4 17.91 -23.59 -0.51
CA THR A 4 17.45 -22.37 0.13
C THR A 4 16.04 -22.63 0.67
N ASN A 5 15.92 -22.74 1.99
CA ASN A 5 14.64 -22.82 2.69
C ASN A 5 13.92 -21.48 2.50
N SER A 6 13.18 -21.33 1.40
CA SER A 6 12.27 -20.22 1.24
C SER A 6 11.28 -20.26 2.40
N PRO A 7 11.04 -19.15 3.11
CA PRO A 7 10.09 -19.13 4.20
C PRO A 7 8.74 -19.66 3.72
N PRO A 8 8.02 -20.41 4.55
CA PRO A 8 6.77 -21.00 4.13
C PRO A 8 5.83 -19.90 3.66
N LYS A 9 5.19 -20.06 2.50
CA LYS A 9 4.30 -19.03 1.91
C LYS A 9 3.19 -18.58 2.88
N HIS A 10 2.76 -19.48 3.78
CA HIS A 10 1.80 -19.20 4.84
C HIS A 10 2.37 -18.30 5.95
N LEU A 11 3.67 -18.38 6.23
CA LEU A 11 4.35 -17.56 7.23
C LEU A 11 4.44 -16.09 6.77
N VAL A 12 4.80 -15.88 5.50
CA VAL A 12 4.84 -14.55 4.89
C VAL A 12 3.45 -13.92 4.83
N ALA A 13 2.44 -14.69 4.43
CA ALA A 13 1.05 -14.23 4.44
C ALA A 13 0.57 -13.89 5.86
N GLY A 14 0.90 -14.74 6.86
CA GLY A 14 0.56 -14.51 8.25
C GLY A 14 1.20 -13.23 8.81
N LEU A 15 2.47 -12.95 8.48
CA LEU A 15 3.15 -11.72 8.87
C LEU A 15 2.52 -10.48 8.23
N LEU A 16 2.14 -10.54 6.95
CA LEU A 16 1.46 -9.44 6.27
C LEU A 16 0.07 -9.16 6.85
N ILE A 17 -0.68 -10.21 7.21
CA ILE A 17 -1.99 -10.09 7.87
C ILE A 17 -1.81 -9.45 9.25
N LEU A 18 -0.87 -9.95 10.04
CA LEU A 18 -0.59 -9.41 11.38
C LEU A 18 -0.20 -7.93 11.29
N PHE A 19 0.71 -7.59 10.37
CA PHE A 19 1.09 -6.20 10.11
C PHE A 19 -0.11 -5.33 9.74
N ALA A 20 -0.96 -5.80 8.82
CA ALA A 20 -2.13 -5.07 8.36
C ALA A 20 -3.17 -4.86 9.48
N ILE A 21 -3.40 -5.86 10.34
CA ILE A 21 -4.30 -5.74 11.50
C ILE A 21 -3.73 -4.79 12.54
N CYS A 22 -2.44 -4.91 12.87
CA CYS A 22 -1.79 -4.05 13.86
C CYS A 22 -1.70 -2.59 13.42
N THR A 23 -1.72 -2.32 12.12
CA THR A 23 -1.65 -0.96 11.57
C THR A 23 -3.02 -0.35 11.29
N LEU A 24 -4.10 -1.14 11.30
CA LEU A 24 -5.46 -0.66 11.03
C LEU A 24 -5.95 0.45 12.00
N PRO A 25 -5.64 0.40 13.31
CA PRO A 25 -5.99 1.50 14.22
C PRO A 25 -5.33 2.83 13.84
N LEU A 26 -4.18 2.82 13.17
CA LEU A 26 -3.44 4.04 12.81
C LEU A 26 -4.20 4.93 11.81
N PHE A 27 -5.15 4.37 11.05
CA PHE A 27 -6.04 5.15 10.18
C PHE A 27 -7.06 5.98 10.95
N PHE A 28 -7.40 5.58 12.18
CA PHE A 28 -8.47 6.22 12.95
C PHE A 28 -7.92 7.15 14.05
N VAL A 29 -6.61 7.23 14.22
CA VAL A 29 -5.98 8.14 15.18
C VAL A 29 -5.83 9.53 14.57
N SER A 30 -6.59 10.50 15.10
CA SER A 30 -6.45 11.90 14.71
C SER A 30 -5.18 12.52 15.34
N VAL A 31 -4.13 12.61 14.54
CA VAL A 31 -2.81 13.14 14.93
C VAL A 31 -2.84 14.62 15.31
N LYS A 32 -3.80 15.37 14.74
CA LYS A 32 -4.04 16.78 15.09
C LYS A 32 -4.34 16.95 16.58
N ASN A 33 -4.90 15.94 17.22
CA ASN A 33 -5.23 15.97 18.65
C ASN A 33 -4.03 15.57 19.54
N LEU A 34 -2.93 15.07 18.95
CA LEU A 34 -1.79 14.53 19.68
C LEU A 34 -0.57 15.46 19.74
N ASN A 35 -0.64 16.66 19.14
CA ASN A 35 0.47 17.65 19.09
C ASN A 35 1.82 17.03 18.69
N LEU A 36 1.81 16.06 17.77
CA LEU A 36 3.03 15.39 17.32
C LEU A 36 3.86 16.29 16.39
N PRO A 37 5.19 16.10 16.33
CA PRO A 37 6.05 16.77 15.35
C PRO A 37 5.53 16.57 13.92
N GLU A 38 5.70 17.59 13.07
CA GLU A 38 5.28 17.55 11.66
C GLU A 38 5.88 16.36 10.91
N SER A 39 7.12 15.97 11.25
CA SER A 39 7.78 14.79 10.68
C SER A 39 7.06 13.48 11.02
N THR A 40 6.51 13.35 12.22
CA THR A 40 5.73 12.17 12.64
C THR A 40 4.38 12.11 11.93
N GLN A 41 3.74 13.27 11.72
CA GLN A 41 2.48 13.35 10.96
C GLN A 41 2.69 12.89 9.51
N LYS A 42 3.75 13.38 8.85
CA LYS A 42 4.07 12.98 7.47
C LYS A 42 4.51 11.54 7.32
N LEU A 43 5.19 10.99 8.33
CA LEU A 43 5.53 9.57 8.34
C LEU A 43 4.27 8.70 8.46
N GLN A 44 3.28 9.13 9.25
CA GLN A 44 1.99 8.47 9.32
C GLN A 44 1.24 8.56 8.00
N ASP A 45 1.24 9.71 7.33
CA ASP A 45 0.62 9.86 6.01
C ASP A 45 1.24 8.89 4.99
N GLY A 46 2.58 8.78 4.98
CA GLY A 46 3.29 7.81 4.13
C GLY A 46 2.99 6.34 4.43
N SER A 47 2.54 6.02 5.65
CA SER A 47 2.22 4.64 6.04
C SER A 47 1.07 4.03 5.24
N HIS A 48 0.15 4.87 4.75
CA HIS A 48 -0.99 4.47 3.91
C HIS A 48 -0.55 3.66 2.68
N ILE A 49 0.53 4.08 2.02
CA ILE A 49 1.10 3.40 0.86
C ILE A 49 1.52 1.97 1.23
N PHE A 50 2.25 1.80 2.34
CA PHE A 50 2.77 0.49 2.77
C PHE A 50 1.67 -0.44 3.26
N ILE A 51 0.64 0.09 3.92
CA ILE A 51 -0.47 -0.72 4.40
C ILE A 51 -1.32 -1.22 3.24
N PHE A 52 -1.67 -0.36 2.28
CA PHE A 52 -2.42 -0.78 1.09
C PHE A 52 -1.61 -1.63 0.12
N LEU A 53 -0.28 -1.49 0.10
CA LEU A 53 0.63 -2.44 -0.55
C LEU A 53 0.44 -3.86 0.04
N ALA A 54 0.46 -3.99 1.37
CA ALA A 54 0.27 -5.27 2.05
C ALA A 54 -1.13 -5.87 1.79
N PHE A 55 -2.19 -5.06 1.92
CA PHE A 55 -3.55 -5.50 1.59
C PHE A 55 -3.70 -5.92 0.12
N GLY A 56 -3.07 -5.17 -0.79
CA GLY A 56 -3.00 -5.51 -2.21
C GLY A 56 -2.41 -6.89 -2.46
N PHE A 57 -1.28 -7.22 -1.82
CA PHE A 57 -0.67 -8.55 -1.89
C PHE A 57 -1.60 -9.64 -1.37
N LEU A 58 -2.20 -9.42 -0.18
CA LEU A 58 -3.06 -10.41 0.47
C LEU A 58 -4.31 -10.70 -0.37
N LEU A 59 -4.98 -9.65 -0.84
CA LEU A 59 -6.20 -9.76 -1.63
C LEU A 59 -5.92 -10.38 -3.01
N PHE A 60 -4.86 -9.96 -3.68
CA PHE A 60 -4.48 -10.53 -4.97
C PHE A 60 -4.17 -12.04 -4.86
N ALA A 61 -3.51 -12.45 -3.77
CA ALA A 61 -3.18 -13.84 -3.52
C ALA A 61 -4.42 -14.71 -3.21
N SER A 62 -5.45 -14.15 -2.57
CA SER A 62 -6.65 -14.90 -2.16
C SER A 62 -7.66 -15.12 -3.29
N ILE A 63 -7.70 -14.24 -4.30
CA ILE A 63 -8.65 -14.35 -5.41
C ILE A 63 -8.28 -15.50 -6.35
N LYS A 64 -9.18 -16.47 -6.55
CA LYS A 64 -9.01 -17.62 -7.48
C LYS A 64 -9.61 -17.33 -8.86
N ARG A 65 -9.04 -16.38 -9.60
CA ARG A 65 -9.48 -15.94 -10.95
C ARG A 65 -8.30 -15.81 -11.92
N THR A 66 -8.57 -15.42 -13.17
CA THR A 66 -7.50 -15.08 -14.14
C THR A 66 -6.67 -13.89 -13.65
N LEU A 67 -5.47 -13.70 -14.21
CA LEU A 67 -4.56 -12.63 -13.76
C LEU A 67 -5.20 -11.24 -13.90
N PHE A 68 -5.90 -11.00 -15.01
CA PHE A 68 -6.61 -9.74 -15.25
C PHE A 68 -7.75 -9.52 -14.25
N GLU A 69 -8.61 -10.52 -14.06
CA GLU A 69 -9.71 -10.44 -13.09
C GLU A 69 -9.19 -10.22 -11.66
N LYS A 70 -8.12 -10.91 -11.25
CA LYS A 70 -7.48 -10.67 -9.94
C LYS A 70 -7.08 -9.22 -9.77
N SER A 71 -6.37 -8.65 -10.75
CA SER A 71 -5.95 -7.24 -10.70
C SER A 71 -7.16 -6.30 -10.61
N ALA A 72 -8.17 -6.52 -11.46
CA ALA A 72 -9.37 -5.69 -11.49
C ALA A 72 -10.14 -5.74 -10.17
N TYR A 73 -10.37 -6.93 -9.62
CA TYR A 73 -11.05 -7.11 -8.33
C TYR A 73 -10.22 -6.54 -7.18
N THR A 74 -8.91 -6.78 -7.14
CA THR A 74 -8.03 -6.21 -6.10
C THR A 74 -8.08 -4.68 -6.12
N PHE A 75 -7.99 -4.07 -7.30
CA PHE A 75 -8.08 -2.62 -7.44
C PHE A 75 -9.43 -2.09 -6.98
N LEU A 76 -10.54 -2.67 -7.48
CA LEU A 76 -11.88 -2.20 -7.18
C LEU A 76 -12.23 -2.32 -5.70
N ILE A 77 -11.95 -3.48 -5.10
CA ILE A 77 -12.24 -3.73 -3.68
C ILE A 77 -11.45 -2.77 -2.80
N LEU A 78 -10.15 -2.57 -3.07
CA LEU A 78 -9.32 -1.69 -2.24
C LEU A 78 -9.61 -0.21 -2.50
N PHE A 79 -10.05 0.16 -3.70
CA PHE A 79 -10.57 1.50 -3.95
C PHE A 79 -11.82 1.79 -3.13
N ILE A 80 -12.80 0.87 -3.15
CA ILE A 80 -14.02 0.99 -2.33
C ILE A 80 -13.67 1.03 -0.85
N ALA A 81 -12.77 0.16 -0.39
CA ALA A 81 -12.32 0.13 1.00
C ALA A 81 -11.63 1.46 1.39
N SER A 82 -10.77 1.99 0.53
CA SER A 82 -10.09 3.28 0.76
C SER A 82 -11.08 4.43 0.91
N TYR A 83 -12.05 4.54 0.00
CA TYR A 83 -13.10 5.55 0.08
C TYR A 83 -13.97 5.37 1.33
N THR A 84 -14.33 4.12 1.67
CA THR A 84 -15.13 3.81 2.86
C THR A 84 -14.39 4.18 4.14
N ILE A 85 -13.08 3.89 4.21
CA ILE A 85 -12.24 4.27 5.35
C ILE A 85 -12.24 5.78 5.54
N GLU A 86 -12.04 6.57 4.49
CA GLU A 86 -12.09 8.04 4.59
C GLU A 86 -13.46 8.56 5.05
N VAL A 87 -14.55 8.00 4.51
CA VAL A 87 -15.90 8.35 4.96
C VAL A 87 -16.10 8.03 6.44
N VAL A 88 -15.62 6.86 6.91
CA VAL A 88 -15.73 6.46 8.32
C VAL A 88 -14.86 7.33 9.23
N GLN A 89 -13.67 7.72 8.76
CA GLN A 89 -12.76 8.60 9.49
C GLN A 89 -13.40 9.98 9.81
N ASP A 90 -14.24 10.49 8.91
CA ASP A 90 -15.01 11.73 9.12
C ASP A 90 -15.92 11.66 10.36
N TYR A 91 -16.56 10.51 10.59
CA TYR A 91 -17.42 10.30 11.76
C TYR A 91 -16.66 10.20 13.08
N VAL A 92 -15.35 9.94 13.07
CA VAL A 92 -14.51 9.88 14.28
C VAL A 92 -13.64 11.12 14.47
N GLY A 93 -13.94 12.21 13.74
CA GLY A 93 -13.31 13.51 13.93
C GLY A 93 -12.01 13.73 13.16
N ARG A 94 -11.75 12.94 12.10
CA ARG A 94 -10.67 13.20 11.13
C ARG A 94 -11.28 13.76 9.85
N THR A 95 -10.73 14.83 9.30
CA THR A 95 -11.27 15.40 8.05
C THR A 95 -11.05 14.45 6.88
N PHE A 96 -12.07 14.26 6.03
CA PHE A 96 -11.94 13.56 4.75
C PHE A 96 -10.78 14.13 3.91
N GLN A 97 -9.81 13.29 3.54
CA GLN A 97 -8.63 13.70 2.76
C GLN A 97 -8.50 12.87 1.48
N VAL A 98 -8.66 13.52 0.33
CA VAL A 98 -8.50 12.86 -0.98
C VAL A 98 -7.08 12.33 -1.14
N GLU A 99 -6.10 13.01 -0.55
CA GLU A 99 -4.69 12.64 -0.56
C GLU A 99 -4.48 11.26 0.08
N ASP A 100 -5.25 10.90 1.10
CA ASP A 100 -5.17 9.58 1.74
C ASP A 100 -5.68 8.49 0.80
N ILE A 101 -6.72 8.76 0.00
CA ILE A 101 -7.17 7.85 -1.07
C ILE A 101 -6.08 7.69 -2.12
N VAL A 102 -5.44 8.78 -2.55
CA VAL A 102 -4.35 8.72 -3.54
C VAL A 102 -3.19 7.86 -3.01
N ARG A 103 -2.76 8.06 -1.77
CA ARG A 103 -1.70 7.26 -1.12
C ARG A 103 -2.07 5.78 -1.02
N ASN A 104 -3.30 5.48 -0.61
CA ASN A 104 -3.82 4.13 -0.57
C ASN A 104 -3.74 3.49 -1.97
N MET A 105 -4.19 4.19 -3.01
CA MET A 105 -4.19 3.68 -4.38
C MET A 105 -2.79 3.58 -5.00
N LEU A 106 -1.83 4.40 -4.57
CA LEU A 106 -0.41 4.20 -4.90
C LEU A 106 0.10 2.87 -4.31
N GLY A 107 -0.23 2.58 -3.05
CA GLY A 107 0.06 1.29 -2.40
C GLY A 107 -0.52 0.09 -3.15
N VAL A 108 -1.80 0.17 -3.53
CA VAL A 108 -2.47 -0.88 -4.33
C VAL A 108 -1.78 -1.05 -5.68
N SER A 109 -1.53 0.04 -6.40
CA SER A 109 -0.89 0.01 -7.71
C SER A 109 0.51 -0.60 -7.65
N LEU A 110 1.27 -0.28 -6.60
CA LEU A 110 2.59 -0.84 -6.36
C LEU A 110 2.51 -2.36 -6.14
N SER A 111 1.53 -2.83 -5.35
CA SER A 111 1.30 -4.27 -5.13
C SER A 111 0.98 -5.00 -6.44
N LEU A 112 0.12 -4.40 -7.27
CA LEU A 112 -0.32 -4.98 -8.53
C LEU A 112 0.83 -5.07 -9.53
N CYS A 113 1.61 -3.99 -9.70
CA CYS A 113 2.78 -4.00 -10.57
C CYS A 113 3.81 -5.06 -10.16
N ILE A 114 4.11 -5.18 -8.86
CA ILE A 114 5.01 -6.23 -8.36
C ILE A 114 4.45 -7.62 -8.65
N MET A 115 3.17 -7.86 -8.34
CA MET A 115 2.55 -9.17 -8.54
C MET A 115 2.44 -9.54 -10.03
N LEU A 116 2.15 -8.58 -10.90
CA LEU A 116 2.09 -8.80 -12.34
C LEU A 116 3.48 -9.07 -12.93
N CYS A 117 4.53 -8.37 -12.47
CA CYS A 117 5.92 -8.68 -12.81
C CYS A 117 6.29 -10.14 -12.47
N ILE A 118 5.89 -10.61 -11.28
CA ILE A 118 6.19 -11.96 -10.79
C ILE A 118 5.35 -13.02 -11.52
N LYS A 119 4.07 -12.75 -11.78
CA LYS A 119 3.10 -13.75 -12.27
C LYS A 119 2.91 -13.77 -13.78
N SER A 120 3.31 -12.73 -14.50
CA SER A 120 3.22 -12.69 -15.96
C SER A 120 4.09 -13.78 -16.60
N LYS A 121 3.51 -14.52 -17.53
CA LYS A 121 4.21 -15.55 -18.30
C LYS A 121 4.85 -15.01 -19.58
N THR A 122 4.41 -13.86 -20.06
CA THR A 122 4.89 -13.26 -21.31
C THR A 122 5.91 -12.15 -21.03
N LEU A 123 6.86 -11.98 -21.94
CA LEU A 123 7.85 -10.89 -21.87
C LEU A 123 7.14 -9.54 -21.93
N THR A 124 6.18 -9.37 -22.85
CA THR A 124 5.37 -8.15 -22.96
C THR A 124 4.68 -7.80 -21.65
N GLY A 125 4.04 -8.78 -20.99
CA GLY A 125 3.37 -8.54 -19.71
C GLY A 125 4.36 -8.15 -18.60
N LYS A 126 5.57 -8.74 -18.59
CA LYS A 126 6.63 -8.34 -17.65
C LYS A 126 7.14 -6.94 -17.93
N THR A 127 7.34 -6.56 -19.20
CA THR A 127 7.78 -5.23 -19.59
C THR A 127 6.75 -4.17 -19.21
N ILE A 128 5.47 -4.38 -19.55
CA ILE A 128 4.39 -3.45 -19.17
C ILE A 128 4.32 -3.29 -17.65
N SER A 129 4.37 -4.40 -16.91
CA SER A 129 4.34 -4.37 -15.45
C SER A 129 5.58 -3.69 -14.86
N GLY A 130 6.75 -3.86 -15.47
CA GLY A 130 7.99 -3.22 -15.06
C GLY A 130 8.00 -1.72 -15.30
N VAL A 131 7.50 -1.27 -16.45
CA VAL A 131 7.30 0.16 -16.74
C VAL A 131 6.28 0.76 -15.76
N GLY A 132 5.17 0.06 -15.52
CA GLY A 132 4.18 0.47 -14.52
C GLY A 132 4.79 0.55 -13.12
N LEU A 133 5.63 -0.42 -12.73
CA LEU A 133 6.33 -0.42 -11.46
C LEU A 133 7.24 0.80 -11.30
N LEU A 134 8.02 1.14 -12.33
CA LEU A 134 8.87 2.34 -12.33
C LEU A 134 8.04 3.62 -12.20
N ALA A 135 6.95 3.72 -12.94
CA ALA A 135 6.06 4.88 -12.88
C ALA A 135 5.43 5.05 -11.48
N VAL A 136 4.88 3.97 -10.92
CA VAL A 136 4.29 4.01 -9.57
C VAL A 136 5.35 4.28 -8.51
N PHE A 137 6.55 3.70 -8.63
CA PHE A 137 7.65 3.98 -7.70
C PHE A 137 8.07 5.45 -7.74
N ALA A 138 8.12 6.06 -8.93
CA ALA A 138 8.39 7.50 -9.07
C ALA A 138 7.29 8.34 -8.39
N LEU A 139 6.01 7.97 -8.56
CA LEU A 139 4.90 8.66 -7.89
C LEU A 139 4.96 8.52 -6.37
N CYS A 140 5.25 7.32 -5.85
CA CYS A 140 5.46 7.12 -4.41
C CYS A 140 6.63 7.96 -3.89
N TYR A 141 7.73 8.07 -4.66
CA TYR A 141 8.85 8.91 -4.29
C TYR A 141 8.46 10.38 -4.22
N LEU A 142 7.72 10.89 -5.21
CA LEU A 142 7.26 12.28 -5.22
C LEU A 142 6.33 12.59 -4.03
N GLU A 143 5.45 11.66 -3.68
CA GLU A 143 4.55 11.80 -2.53
C GLU A 143 5.31 11.80 -1.19
N LEU A 144 6.36 10.97 -1.07
CA LEU A 144 7.15 10.86 0.16
C LEU A 144 8.33 11.85 0.24
N ALA A 145 8.76 12.45 -0.87
CA ALA A 145 9.91 13.34 -0.94
C ALA A 145 9.83 14.54 0.04
N PRO A 146 8.67 15.19 0.25
CA PRO A 146 8.55 16.25 1.25
C PRO A 146 8.84 15.77 2.68
N ALA A 147 8.38 14.55 3.01
CA ALA A 147 8.61 13.94 4.33
C ALA A 147 10.10 13.61 4.53
N PHE A 148 10.75 13.04 3.52
CA PHE A 148 12.18 12.73 3.56
C PHE A 148 13.04 13.99 3.67
N ARG A 149 12.71 15.06 2.93
CA ARG A 149 13.45 16.32 2.99
C ARG A 149 13.41 16.92 4.39
N GLN A 150 12.25 16.92 5.04
CA GLN A 150 12.14 17.43 6.41
C GLN A 150 12.86 16.56 7.43
N ALA A 151 12.77 15.23 7.30
CA ALA A 151 13.49 14.32 8.17
C ALA A 151 15.01 14.54 8.10
N LEU A 152 15.56 14.76 6.90
CA LEU A 152 16.99 15.03 6.71
C LEU A 152 17.44 16.41 7.23
N GLN A 153 16.55 17.41 7.27
CA GLN A 153 16.83 18.73 7.83
C GLN A 153 16.74 18.78 9.36
N SER A 154 16.28 17.69 9.99
CA SER A 154 16.12 17.56 11.44
C SER A 154 17.35 16.96 12.14
N PHE A 155 18.40 16.64 11.38
CA PHE A 155 19.70 16.14 11.84
C PHE A 155 20.78 17.20 11.59
#